data_AF-A0A6A4NZL7-F1
#
_entry.id   AF-A0A6A4NZL7-F1
#
_cell.length_a   1.000
_cell.length_b   1.000
_cell.length_c   1.000
_cell.angle_alpha   90.00
_cell.angle_beta   90.00
_cell.angle_gamma   90.00
#
_symmetry.space_group_name_H-M   'P 1'
#
loop_
_entity.id
_entity.type
_entity.pdbx_description
1 polymer ?
#
loop_
_entity_poly.entity_id
_entity_poly.type
_entity_poly.pdbx_seq_one_letter_code
_entity_poly.pdbx_strand_id
1 'polypeptide(L)'
;MTTLISSLFSSTPYLISFILFLILLEQISYLIKKRSIPGPTLVFPFLGNAIPLVTNPTKFWNLQSTLAKSTNLGISANYIIGKFIVFIRDTELSHKVFSNGAIVFPSVLESSFQGFTEPDRFDPDRFSEERKEDQIFKRNFLAFGAGAHQCVGQRYALNHLVLFIAMFVSLIDFKRDVTDGCDEITYVPTICPKDDCRVFLSRRSARYPSFPALEQIVK
;
A
#
# COMPACT_ATOMS: atom_id res chain seq x y z
N MET A 1 16.62 45.81 -25.53
CA MET A 1 15.54 44.87 -25.19
C MET A 1 15.11 44.01 -26.39
N THR A 2 14.96 44.61 -27.58
CA THR A 2 14.58 43.91 -28.84
C THR A 2 15.59 42.88 -29.35
N THR A 3 16.90 43.14 -29.23
CA THR A 3 17.97 42.22 -29.67
C THR A 3 18.11 40.96 -28.82
N LEU A 4 17.81 41.07 -27.52
CA LEU A 4 17.81 39.94 -26.59
C LEU A 4 16.58 39.04 -26.82
N ILE A 5 15.44 39.65 -27.17
CA ILE A 5 14.21 38.95 -27.53
C ILE A 5 14.39 38.20 -28.87
N SER A 6 15.00 38.82 -29.88
CA SER A 6 15.25 38.15 -31.17
C SER A 6 16.24 36.98 -31.08
N SER A 7 17.27 37.07 -30.23
CA SER A 7 18.21 35.96 -30.02
C SER A 7 17.57 34.80 -29.25
N LEU A 8 16.73 35.09 -28.26
CA LEU A 8 15.90 34.09 -27.56
C LEU A 8 14.99 33.32 -28.53
N PHE A 9 14.31 34.01 -29.46
CA PHE A 9 13.49 33.36 -30.49
C PHE A 9 14.30 32.48 -31.44
N SER A 10 15.55 32.87 -31.77
CA SER A 10 16.43 32.08 -32.64
C SER A 10 16.96 30.80 -32.00
N SER A 11 17.17 30.78 -30.67
CA SER A 11 17.63 29.59 -29.93
C SER A 11 16.50 28.66 -29.47
N THR A 12 15.28 29.19 -29.40
CA THR A 12 14.07 28.45 -29.00
C THR A 12 13.86 27.12 -29.75
N PRO A 13 13.97 27.03 -31.09
CA PRO A 13 13.75 25.76 -31.79
C PRO A 13 14.79 24.69 -31.44
N TYR A 14 16.05 25.07 -31.18
CA TYR A 14 17.10 24.14 -30.78
C TYR A 14 16.87 23.62 -29.36
N LEU A 15 16.44 24.49 -28.44
CA LEU A 15 16.10 24.08 -27.08
C LEU A 15 14.89 23.13 -27.07
N ILE A 16 13.86 23.44 -27.86
CA ILE A 16 12.68 22.56 -28.02
C ILE A 16 13.12 21.21 -28.61
N SER A 17 13.94 21.20 -29.67
CA SER A 17 14.43 19.97 -30.28
C SER A 17 15.27 19.14 -29.30
N PHE A 18 16.10 19.78 -28.47
CA PHE A 18 16.89 19.10 -27.46
C PHE A 18 16.00 18.47 -26.38
N ILE A 19 15.00 19.20 -25.89
CA ILE A 19 14.00 18.67 -24.93
C ILE A 19 13.23 17.49 -25.55
N LEU A 20 12.76 17.62 -26.80
CA LEU A 20 12.07 16.54 -27.51
C LEU A 20 12.97 15.30 -27.69
N PHE A 21 14.26 15.50 -27.98
CA PHE A 21 15.23 14.41 -28.06
C PHE A 21 15.41 13.70 -26.71
N LEU A 22 15.52 14.45 -25.60
CA LEU A 22 15.61 13.87 -24.26
C LEU A 22 14.33 13.07 -23.91
N ILE A 23 13.15 13.61 -24.22
CA ILE A 23 11.87 12.92 -24.04
C ILE A 23 11.84 11.62 -24.86
N LEU A 24 12.26 11.67 -26.13
CA LEU A 24 12.31 10.50 -27.00
C LEU A 24 13.27 9.43 -26.45
N LEU A 25 14.47 9.82 -26.00
CA LEU A 25 15.43 8.90 -25.39
C LEU A 25 14.86 8.22 -24.14
N GLU A 26 14.13 8.97 -23.31
CA GLU A 26 13.47 8.42 -22.13
C GLU A 26 12.39 7.40 -22.51
N GLN A 27 11.52 7.72 -23.49
CA GLN A 27 10.49 6.78 -23.96
C GLN A 27 11.09 5.52 -24.57
N ILE A 28 12.15 5.65 -25.39
CA ILE A 28 12.87 4.51 -25.96
C ILE A 28 13.48 3.66 -24.84
N SER A 29 14.16 4.28 -23.87
CA SER A 29 14.73 3.58 -22.72
C SER A 29 13.65 2.82 -21.94
N TYR A 30 12.50 3.45 -21.71
CA TYR A 30 11.35 2.84 -21.05
C TYR A 30 10.82 1.63 -21.82
N LEU A 31 10.56 1.75 -23.11
CA LEU A 31 10.02 0.67 -23.94
C LEU A 31 11.00 -0.50 -24.05
N ILE A 32 12.31 -0.23 -24.19
CA ILE A 32 13.36 -1.26 -24.20
C ILE A 32 13.42 -2.01 -22.87
N LYS A 33 13.24 -1.33 -21.73
CA LYS A 33 13.21 -1.95 -20.40
C LYS A 33 11.92 -2.73 -20.15
N LYS A 34 10.76 -2.16 -20.54
CA LYS A 34 9.44 -2.77 -20.36
C LYS A 34 9.29 -4.06 -21.15
N ARG A 35 9.77 -4.10 -22.40
CA ARG A 35 9.55 -5.21 -23.33
C ARG A 35 8.08 -5.69 -23.27
N SER A 36 7.87 -6.95 -22.92
CA SER A 36 6.56 -7.61 -22.87
C SER A 36 5.87 -7.54 -21.50
N ILE A 37 6.43 -6.82 -20.51
CA ILE A 37 5.84 -6.72 -19.17
C ILE A 37 4.61 -5.80 -19.23
N PRO A 38 3.45 -6.18 -18.65
CA PRO A 38 2.26 -5.34 -18.66
C PRO A 38 2.50 -4.07 -17.84
N GLY A 39 1.96 -2.96 -18.34
CA GLY A 39 2.16 -1.64 -17.76
C GLY A 39 1.74 -0.54 -18.72
N PRO A 40 1.84 0.73 -18.32
CA PRO A 40 1.47 1.87 -19.15
C PRO A 40 2.23 1.87 -20.48
N THR A 41 1.56 2.16 -21.59
CA THR A 41 2.19 2.17 -22.92
C THR A 41 3.11 3.36 -23.10
N LEU A 42 2.72 4.51 -22.56
CA LEU A 42 3.45 5.76 -22.56
C LEU A 42 3.55 6.28 -21.13
N VAL A 43 4.68 6.89 -20.79
CA VAL A 43 4.90 7.50 -19.46
C VAL A 43 5.16 9.00 -19.64
N PHE A 44 4.70 9.82 -18.70
CA PHE A 44 4.96 11.26 -18.78
C PHE A 44 6.48 11.52 -18.68
N PRO A 45 7.06 12.43 -19.48
CA PRO A 45 8.49 12.67 -19.44
C PRO A 45 8.97 13.16 -18.08
N PHE A 46 10.12 12.65 -17.64
CA PHE A 46 10.81 12.88 -16.36
C PHE A 46 10.05 12.43 -15.09
N LEU A 47 8.75 12.71 -15.00
CA LEU A 47 7.91 12.37 -13.85
C LEU A 47 7.41 10.92 -13.90
N GLY A 48 7.24 10.35 -15.09
CA GLY A 48 6.54 9.08 -15.27
C GLY A 48 5.12 9.15 -14.72
N ASN A 49 4.73 8.14 -13.96
CA ASN A 49 3.42 8.04 -13.33
C ASN A 49 3.39 8.58 -11.90
N ALA A 50 4.25 9.55 -11.56
CA ALA A 50 4.23 10.21 -10.24
C ALA A 50 2.91 10.94 -9.96
N ILE A 51 2.32 11.57 -10.97
CA ILE A 51 1.03 12.30 -10.84
C ILE A 51 -0.10 11.34 -10.44
N PRO A 52 -0.40 10.25 -11.17
CA PRO A 52 -1.44 9.31 -10.76
C PRO A 52 -1.14 8.62 -9.42
N LEU A 53 0.13 8.39 -9.07
CA LEU A 53 0.52 7.89 -7.76
C LEU A 53 0.09 8.84 -6.62
N VAL A 54 0.34 10.14 -6.75
CA VAL A 54 0.03 11.13 -5.70
C VAL A 54 -1.45 11.48 -5.66
N THR A 55 -2.10 11.58 -6.83
CA THR A 55 -3.53 11.95 -6.93
C THR A 55 -4.47 10.84 -6.46
N ASN A 56 -4.18 9.57 -6.74
CA ASN A 56 -4.98 8.44 -6.26
C ASN A 56 -4.11 7.19 -6.03
N PRO A 57 -3.45 7.09 -4.86
CA PRO A 57 -2.51 6.01 -4.57
C PRO A 57 -3.20 4.64 -4.54
N THR A 58 -4.44 4.55 -4.04
CA THR A 58 -5.20 3.28 -4.01
C THR A 58 -5.39 2.72 -5.40
N LYS A 59 -5.97 3.53 -6.30
CA LYS A 59 -6.24 3.08 -7.67
C LYS A 59 -4.94 2.74 -8.39
N PHE A 60 -3.88 3.51 -8.14
CA PHE A 60 -2.57 3.26 -8.70
C PHE A 60 -2.03 1.87 -8.33
N TRP A 61 -1.99 1.52 -7.04
CA TRP A 61 -1.46 0.23 -6.58
C TRP A 61 -2.39 -0.94 -6.91
N ASN A 62 -3.71 -0.78 -6.81
CA ASN A 62 -4.68 -1.80 -7.22
C ASN A 62 -4.56 -2.15 -8.70
N LEU A 63 -4.31 -1.15 -9.56
CA LEU A 63 -4.05 -1.39 -10.97
C LEU A 63 -2.78 -2.22 -11.17
N GLN A 64 -1.69 -1.92 -10.46
CA GLN A 64 -0.46 -2.72 -10.58
C GLN A 64 -0.66 -4.17 -10.12
N SER A 65 -1.38 -4.36 -9.00
CA SER A 65 -1.75 -5.68 -8.49
C SER A 65 -2.60 -6.47 -9.48
N THR A 66 -3.61 -5.83 -10.08
CA THR A 66 -4.50 -6.45 -11.07
C THR A 66 -3.74 -6.83 -12.35
N LEU A 67 -2.90 -5.93 -12.87
CA LEU A 67 -2.06 -6.20 -14.03
C LEU A 67 -1.09 -7.36 -13.77
N ALA A 68 -0.47 -7.40 -12.59
CA ALA A 68 0.41 -8.48 -12.20
C ALA A 68 -0.37 -9.82 -12.13
N LYS A 69 -1.55 -9.83 -11.48
CA LYS A 69 -2.44 -11.00 -11.41
C LYS A 69 -2.85 -11.52 -12.79
N SER A 70 -3.00 -10.64 -13.78
CA SER A 70 -3.39 -11.02 -15.14
C SER A 70 -2.29 -11.75 -15.93
N THR A 71 -1.05 -11.76 -15.43
CA THR A 71 0.08 -12.43 -16.10
C THR A 71 0.45 -13.73 -15.43
N ASN A 72 0.85 -14.72 -16.24
CA ASN A 72 1.34 -16.02 -15.73
C ASN A 72 2.57 -15.89 -14.83
N LEU A 73 3.38 -14.84 -15.02
CA LEU A 73 4.58 -14.57 -14.21
C LEU A 73 4.27 -13.76 -12.94
N GLY A 74 3.06 -13.22 -12.78
CA GLY A 74 2.71 -12.43 -11.61
C GLY A 74 3.44 -11.09 -11.51
N ILE A 75 3.76 -10.43 -12.64
CA ILE A 75 4.55 -9.20 -12.67
C ILE A 75 3.87 -8.06 -13.45
N SER A 76 4.10 -6.83 -13.01
CA SER A 76 3.79 -5.63 -13.79
C SER A 76 4.91 -4.60 -13.67
N ALA A 77 5.01 -3.70 -14.65
CA ALA A 77 6.05 -2.68 -14.71
C ALA A 77 5.45 -1.28 -14.68
N ASN A 78 6.15 -0.40 -13.97
CA ASN A 78 5.84 1.02 -13.90
C ASN A 78 7.10 1.88 -14.02
N TYR A 79 6.90 3.18 -14.17
CA TYR A 79 7.97 4.17 -14.22
C TYR A 79 7.55 5.38 -13.40
N ILE A 80 8.32 5.70 -12.36
CA ILE A 80 8.02 6.76 -11.41
C ILE A 80 9.30 7.57 -11.18
N ILE A 81 9.27 8.86 -11.53
CA ILE A 81 10.37 9.81 -11.29
C ILE A 81 11.73 9.25 -11.74
N GLY A 82 11.87 8.95 -13.03
CA GLY A 82 13.13 8.44 -13.56
C GLY A 82 13.46 6.97 -13.23
N LYS A 83 12.65 6.29 -12.40
CA LYS A 83 12.93 4.92 -11.92
C LYS A 83 11.96 3.92 -12.54
N PHE A 84 12.51 2.86 -13.11
CA PHE A 84 11.75 1.70 -13.57
C PHE A 84 11.47 0.79 -12.37
N ILE A 85 10.20 0.54 -12.08
CA ILE A 85 9.74 -0.24 -10.93
C ILE A 85 9.05 -1.48 -11.47
N VAL A 86 9.40 -2.64 -10.90
CA VAL A 86 8.72 -3.90 -11.20
C VAL A 86 7.91 -4.30 -9.96
N PHE A 87 6.61 -4.45 -10.14
CA PHE A 87 5.73 -5.02 -9.14
C PHE A 87 5.70 -6.53 -9.33
N ILE A 88 5.97 -7.27 -8.26
CA ILE A 88 6.08 -8.73 -8.29
C ILE A 88 5.14 -9.28 -7.23
N ARG A 89 4.29 -10.23 -7.64
CA ARG A 89 3.40 -10.95 -6.72
C ARG A 89 3.99 -12.28 -6.27
N ASP A 90 4.80 -12.91 -7.12
CA ASP A 90 5.43 -14.20 -6.83
C ASP A 90 6.61 -14.09 -5.85
N THR A 91 6.62 -14.94 -4.84
CA THR A 91 7.63 -14.90 -3.78
C THR A 91 8.99 -15.40 -4.28
N GLU A 92 9.03 -16.48 -5.06
CA GLU A 92 10.27 -17.06 -5.60
C GLU A 92 10.97 -16.11 -6.57
N LEU A 93 10.20 -15.45 -7.45
CA LEU A 93 10.71 -14.44 -8.36
C LEU A 93 11.25 -13.22 -7.61
N SER A 94 10.56 -12.81 -6.54
CA SER A 94 11.05 -11.74 -5.66
C SER A 94 12.41 -12.10 -5.08
N HIS A 95 12.59 -13.31 -4.54
CA HIS A 95 13.88 -13.78 -4.03
C HIS A 95 14.99 -13.76 -5.09
N LYS A 96 14.70 -14.19 -6.33
CA LYS A 96 15.66 -14.13 -7.44
C LYS A 96 16.06 -12.70 -7.83
N VAL A 97 15.13 -11.75 -7.71
CA VAL A 97 15.40 -10.35 -7.97
C VAL A 97 16.25 -9.75 -6.84
N PHE A 98 16.05 -10.18 -5.60
CA PHE A 98 16.82 -9.70 -4.44
C PHE A 98 18.30 -10.06 -4.55
N SER A 99 18.63 -11.27 -5.04
CA SER A 99 20.02 -11.68 -5.21
C SER A 99 20.80 -10.82 -6.21
N ASN A 100 20.10 -10.03 -7.04
CA ASN A 100 20.69 -9.12 -8.01
C ASN A 100 20.85 -7.68 -7.50
N GLY A 101 20.65 -7.41 -6.21
CA GLY A 101 20.88 -6.09 -5.59
C GLY A 101 19.79 -5.05 -5.83
N ALA A 102 18.57 -5.49 -6.17
CA ALA A 102 17.43 -4.59 -6.36
C ALA A 102 16.85 -4.07 -5.03
N ILE A 103 16.34 -2.83 -5.02
CA ILE A 103 15.57 -2.27 -3.90
C ILE A 103 14.13 -2.80 -3.99
N VAL A 104 13.60 -3.31 -2.87
CA VAL A 104 12.28 -3.91 -2.83
C VAL A 104 11.44 -3.32 -1.70
N PHE A 105 10.17 -3.09 -2.03
CA PHE A 105 9.15 -2.65 -1.10
C PHE A 105 8.10 -3.75 -0.95
N PRO A 106 8.07 -4.50 0.17
CA PRO A 106 7.07 -5.53 0.39
C PRO A 106 5.70 -4.89 0.61
N SER A 107 4.67 -5.38 -0.08
CA SER A 107 3.30 -4.99 0.20
C SER A 107 2.77 -5.78 1.40
N VAL A 108 2.54 -5.10 2.51
CA VAL A 108 2.03 -5.72 3.75
C VAL A 108 0.61 -6.26 3.56
N LEU A 109 -0.24 -5.51 2.86
CA LEU A 109 -1.64 -5.87 2.62
C LEU A 109 -1.76 -7.06 1.65
N GLU A 110 -1.15 -6.95 0.46
CA GLU A 110 -1.23 -8.00 -0.58
C GLU A 110 -0.58 -9.32 -0.14
N SER A 111 0.36 -9.28 0.80
CA SER A 111 0.94 -10.49 1.39
C SER A 111 -0.11 -11.33 2.12
N SER A 112 -1.03 -10.69 2.84
CA SER A 112 -2.09 -11.37 3.59
C SER A 112 -3.09 -12.08 2.65
N PHE A 113 -3.41 -11.45 1.51
CA PHE A 113 -4.28 -12.01 0.47
C PHE A 113 -3.73 -13.26 -0.24
N GLN A 114 -2.49 -13.65 0.01
CA GLN A 114 -1.87 -14.85 -0.57
C GLN A 114 -1.79 -16.04 0.38
N GLY A 115 -2.08 -15.85 1.67
CA GLY A 115 -1.98 -16.90 2.69
C GLY A 115 -3.34 -17.29 3.26
N PHE A 116 -4.06 -16.32 3.80
CA PHE A 116 -5.27 -16.54 4.58
C PHE A 116 -6.44 -17.10 3.75
N THR A 117 -7.28 -17.95 4.37
CA THR A 117 -8.49 -18.48 3.74
C THR A 117 -9.54 -17.39 3.61
N GLU A 118 -10.21 -17.27 2.45
CA GLU A 118 -11.19 -16.19 2.18
C GLU A 118 -10.69 -14.82 2.68
N PRO A 119 -9.54 -14.33 2.20
CA PRO A 119 -8.81 -13.23 2.83
C PRO A 119 -9.56 -11.88 2.78
N ASP A 120 -10.53 -11.73 1.88
CA ASP A 120 -11.40 -10.55 1.78
C ASP A 120 -12.51 -10.54 2.84
N ARG A 121 -12.77 -11.66 3.51
CA ARG A 121 -13.85 -11.82 4.48
C ARG A 121 -13.38 -11.51 5.89
N PHE A 122 -14.11 -10.63 6.58
CA PHE A 122 -13.94 -10.43 8.02
C PHE A 122 -14.41 -11.68 8.79
N ASP A 123 -13.43 -12.42 9.31
CA ASP A 123 -13.62 -13.68 10.02
C ASP A 123 -12.67 -13.73 11.23
N PRO A 124 -13.15 -13.37 12.44
CA PRO A 124 -12.34 -13.38 13.66
C PRO A 124 -11.86 -14.78 14.07
N ASP A 125 -12.65 -15.82 13.75
CA ASP A 125 -12.38 -17.19 14.18
C ASP A 125 -11.18 -17.82 13.45
N ARG A 126 -10.59 -17.12 12.45
CA ARG A 126 -9.40 -17.62 11.73
C ARG A 126 -8.18 -17.77 12.64
N PHE A 127 -8.18 -17.05 13.75
CA PHE A 127 -7.15 -17.07 14.77
C PHE A 127 -7.52 -17.97 15.96
N SER A 128 -8.57 -18.78 15.84
CA SER A 128 -8.96 -19.73 16.89
C SER A 128 -7.91 -20.83 17.07
N GLU A 129 -7.96 -21.52 18.21
CA GLU A 129 -7.02 -22.61 18.53
C GLU A 129 -7.12 -23.79 17.53
N GLU A 130 -8.28 -23.96 16.90
CA GLU A 130 -8.53 -24.98 15.89
C GLU A 130 -7.93 -24.62 14.53
N ARG A 131 -7.99 -23.34 14.12
CA ARG A 131 -7.57 -22.91 12.77
C ARG A 131 -6.15 -22.36 12.72
N LYS A 132 -5.71 -21.58 13.71
CA LYS A 132 -4.33 -21.06 13.84
C LYS A 132 -3.74 -20.49 12.55
N GLU A 133 -4.56 -19.80 11.76
CA GLU A 133 -4.13 -19.31 10.44
C GLU A 133 -2.97 -18.31 10.55
N ASP A 134 -2.86 -17.56 11.65
CA ASP A 134 -1.72 -16.70 11.96
C ASP A 134 -0.39 -17.46 12.10
N GLN A 135 -0.44 -18.72 12.54
CA GLN A 135 0.74 -19.57 12.69
C GLN A 135 1.07 -20.29 11.38
N ILE A 136 0.04 -20.84 10.71
CA ILE A 136 0.18 -21.55 9.44
C ILE A 136 0.68 -20.59 8.34
N PHE A 137 0.10 -19.39 8.26
CA PHE A 137 0.43 -18.37 7.28
C PHE A 137 1.31 -17.24 7.87
N LYS A 138 2.13 -17.56 8.88
CA LYS A 138 3.00 -16.58 9.56
C LYS A 138 3.85 -15.72 8.61
N ARG A 139 4.33 -16.29 7.50
CA ARG A 139 5.13 -15.55 6.49
C ARG A 139 4.32 -14.48 5.74
N ASN A 140 3.01 -14.65 5.65
CA ASN A 140 2.08 -13.75 4.97
C ASN A 140 1.60 -12.63 5.90
N PHE A 141 1.67 -12.86 7.21
CA PHE A 141 1.22 -11.91 8.22
C PHE A 141 2.32 -10.89 8.57
N LEU A 142 2.42 -9.82 7.77
CA LEU A 142 3.48 -8.80 7.87
C LEU A 142 3.03 -7.51 8.56
N ALA A 143 1.92 -7.52 9.31
CA ALA A 143 1.36 -6.32 9.94
C ALA A 143 2.35 -5.54 10.83
N PHE A 144 3.29 -6.26 11.45
CA PHE A 144 4.37 -5.70 12.28
C PHE A 144 5.76 -5.93 11.66
N GLY A 145 5.84 -6.25 10.38
CA GLY A 145 7.09 -6.65 9.71
C GLY A 145 7.59 -8.03 10.15
N ALA A 146 8.82 -8.36 9.78
CA ALA A 146 9.46 -9.64 10.09
C ALA A 146 10.99 -9.50 10.19
N GLY A 147 11.64 -10.45 10.87
CA GLY A 147 13.10 -10.53 10.95
C GLY A 147 13.73 -9.43 11.84
N ALA A 148 14.95 -9.01 11.50
CA ALA A 148 15.73 -8.06 12.30
C ALA A 148 15.10 -6.65 12.38
N HIS A 149 14.18 -6.32 11.48
CA HIS A 149 13.47 -5.03 11.43
C HIS A 149 11.98 -5.18 11.79
N GLN A 150 11.60 -6.26 12.49
CA GLN A 150 10.26 -6.38 13.04
C GLN A 150 9.98 -5.24 14.03
N CYS A 151 8.74 -4.74 14.04
CA CYS A 151 8.33 -3.61 14.86
C CYS A 151 8.56 -3.90 16.35
N VAL A 152 9.47 -3.12 16.96
CA VAL A 152 9.78 -3.18 18.40
C VAL A 152 8.55 -2.84 19.27
N GLY A 153 7.62 -2.05 18.73
CA GLY A 153 6.39 -1.63 19.39
C GLY A 153 5.22 -2.61 19.28
N GLN A 154 5.39 -3.80 18.69
CA GLN A 154 4.27 -4.73 18.45
C GLN A 154 3.47 -5.04 19.71
N ARG A 155 4.15 -5.37 20.81
CA ARG A 155 3.47 -5.71 22.09
C ARG A 155 2.72 -4.53 22.66
N TYR A 156 3.32 -3.34 22.61
CA TYR A 156 2.69 -2.10 23.05
C TYR A 156 1.42 -1.80 22.24
N ALA A 157 1.52 -1.86 20.90
CA ALA A 157 0.40 -1.58 20.00
C ALA A 157 -0.76 -2.57 20.21
N LEU A 158 -0.47 -3.87 20.30
CA LEU A 158 -1.50 -4.90 20.52
C LEU A 158 -2.19 -4.71 21.88
N ASN A 159 -1.43 -4.51 22.95
CA ASN A 159 -2.01 -4.31 24.28
C ASN A 159 -2.87 -3.04 24.33
N HIS A 160 -2.39 -1.94 23.75
CA HIS A 160 -3.14 -0.69 23.69
C HIS A 160 -4.43 -0.83 22.87
N LEU A 161 -4.38 -1.53 21.73
CA LEU A 161 -5.54 -1.78 20.88
C LEU A 161 -6.59 -2.64 21.60
N VAL A 162 -6.16 -3.73 22.25
CA VAL A 162 -7.05 -4.62 23.01
C VAL A 162 -7.72 -3.86 24.15
N LEU A 163 -6.96 -3.08 24.93
CA LEU A 163 -7.50 -2.28 26.02
C LEU A 163 -8.47 -1.20 25.51
N PHE A 164 -8.11 -0.51 24.42
CA PHE A 164 -8.97 0.48 23.80
C PHE A 164 -10.28 -0.13 23.33
N ILE A 165 -10.23 -1.24 22.58
CA ILE A 165 -11.44 -1.92 22.08
C ILE A 165 -12.30 -2.38 23.26
N ALA A 166 -11.72 -3.03 24.27
CA ALA A 166 -12.44 -3.52 25.44
C ALA A 166 -13.16 -2.40 26.20
N MET A 167 -12.50 -1.27 26.45
CA MET A 167 -13.12 -0.10 27.07
C MET A 167 -14.17 0.53 26.16
N PHE A 168 -13.87 0.70 24.87
CA PHE A 168 -14.75 1.33 23.90
C PHE A 168 -16.07 0.57 23.79
N VAL A 169 -16.02 -0.75 23.58
CA VAL A 169 -17.25 -1.57 23.47
C VAL A 169 -17.99 -1.73 24.81
N SER A 170 -17.30 -1.60 25.95
CA SER A 170 -17.98 -1.69 27.25
C SER A 170 -18.74 -0.42 27.62
N LEU A 171 -18.25 0.74 27.19
CA LEU A 171 -18.74 2.05 27.61
C LEU A 171 -19.60 2.76 26.57
N ILE A 172 -19.39 2.46 25.28
CA ILE A 172 -19.95 3.21 24.16
C ILE A 172 -20.73 2.26 23.24
N ASP A 173 -21.95 2.67 22.92
CA ASP A 173 -22.67 2.19 21.75
C ASP A 173 -22.27 3.05 20.57
N PHE A 174 -21.90 2.42 19.46
CA PHE A 174 -21.53 3.13 18.24
C PHE A 174 -22.33 2.60 17.06
N LYS A 175 -22.71 3.53 16.17
CA LYS A 175 -23.35 3.21 14.89
C LYS A 175 -22.52 3.85 13.77
N ARG A 176 -22.11 3.04 12.81
CA ARG A 176 -21.41 3.51 11.62
C ARG A 176 -22.35 4.34 10.74
N ASP A 177 -21.92 5.52 10.35
CA ASP A 177 -22.56 6.28 9.27
C ASP A 177 -22.18 5.63 7.93
N VAL A 178 -23.10 4.90 7.32
CA VAL A 178 -22.83 4.17 6.07
C VAL A 178 -23.03 5.13 4.90
N THR A 179 -21.94 5.45 4.22
CA THR A 179 -21.95 6.32 3.05
C THR A 179 -21.44 5.59 1.82
N ASP A 180 -21.70 6.15 0.63
CA ASP A 180 -21.24 5.56 -0.62
C ASP A 180 -19.71 5.44 -0.65
N GLY A 181 -19.22 4.21 -0.83
CA GLY A 181 -17.79 3.92 -0.84
C GLY A 181 -17.14 3.78 0.53
N CYS A 182 -17.91 3.59 1.61
CA CYS A 182 -17.35 3.38 2.96
C CYS A 182 -16.44 2.16 3.10
N ASP A 183 -16.60 1.17 2.21
CA ASP A 183 -15.76 -0.04 2.17
C ASP A 183 -14.51 0.13 1.28
N GLU A 184 -14.39 1.26 0.57
CA GLU A 184 -13.19 1.55 -0.20
C GLU A 184 -12.06 2.04 0.72
N ILE A 185 -10.85 1.54 0.48
CA ILE A 185 -9.66 1.94 1.23
C ILE A 185 -8.91 3.10 0.54
N THR A 186 -8.33 3.99 1.35
CA THR A 186 -7.42 5.04 0.91
C THR A 186 -6.06 4.88 1.58
N TYR A 187 -4.98 5.02 0.80
CA TYR A 187 -3.61 5.03 1.32
C TYR A 187 -3.18 6.47 1.62
N VAL A 188 -3.11 6.81 2.90
CA VAL A 188 -2.68 8.13 3.39
C VAL A 188 -1.74 7.93 4.58
N PRO A 189 -0.41 7.94 4.33
CA PRO A 189 0.66 7.14 4.98
C PRO A 189 0.33 5.75 5.56
N THR A 190 -0.86 5.55 6.10
CA THR A 190 -1.50 4.34 6.57
C THR A 190 -2.74 4.03 5.73
N ILE A 191 -3.28 2.81 5.86
CA ILE A 191 -4.54 2.43 5.21
C ILE A 191 -5.71 2.91 6.07
N CYS A 192 -6.65 3.63 5.48
CA CYS A 192 -7.85 4.14 6.15
C CYS A 192 -9.10 3.98 5.25
N PRO A 193 -10.33 3.92 5.81
CA PRO A 193 -11.54 4.00 5.00
C PRO A 193 -11.64 5.34 4.27
N LYS A 194 -12.15 5.32 3.04
CA LYS A 194 -12.25 6.50 2.16
C LYS A 194 -13.16 7.61 2.70
N ASP A 195 -14.15 7.25 3.52
CA ASP A 195 -15.13 8.16 4.11
C ASP A 195 -14.81 8.52 5.58
N ASP A 196 -13.53 8.38 5.97
CA ASP A 196 -12.99 8.75 7.28
C ASP A 196 -13.61 8.00 8.48
N CYS A 197 -14.36 6.92 8.25
CA CYS A 197 -14.94 6.10 9.30
C CYS A 197 -15.85 6.85 10.30
N ARG A 198 -16.73 7.74 9.81
CA ARG A 198 -17.64 8.51 10.67
C ARG A 198 -18.61 7.61 11.45
N VAL A 199 -18.69 7.82 12.76
CA VAL A 199 -19.52 7.04 13.69
C VAL A 199 -20.35 7.97 14.58
N PHE A 200 -21.59 7.57 14.86
CA PHE A 200 -22.42 8.15 15.91
C PHE A 200 -22.16 7.40 17.20
N LEU A 201 -21.91 8.13 18.28
CA LEU A 201 -21.58 7.57 19.59
C LEU A 201 -22.68 7.92 20.59
N SER A 202 -23.11 6.93 21.38
CA SER A 202 -23.95 7.12 22.54
C SER A 202 -23.36 6.36 23.73
N ARG A 203 -23.54 6.90 24.93
CA ARG A 203 -23.06 6.24 26.15
C ARG A 203 -23.88 4.98 26.40
N ARG A 204 -23.22 3.81 26.46
CA ARG A 204 -23.82 2.54 26.86
C ARG A 204 -23.93 2.42 28.37
N SER A 205 -22.81 2.68 29.06
CA SER A 205 -22.71 2.56 30.52
C SER A 205 -22.07 3.78 31.15
N ALA A 206 -22.56 4.15 32.33
CA ALA A 206 -21.96 5.21 33.13
C ALA A 206 -20.81 4.77 34.03
N ARG A 207 -20.73 3.48 34.32
CA ARG A 207 -19.77 2.90 35.25
C ARG A 207 -18.72 2.12 34.46
N TYR A 208 -17.45 2.34 34.81
CA TYR A 208 -16.35 1.53 34.29
C TYR A 208 -16.56 0.05 34.63
N PRO A 209 -16.21 -0.87 33.72
CA PRO A 209 -16.24 -2.28 34.03
C PRO A 209 -15.33 -2.56 35.22
N SER A 210 -15.86 -3.15 36.29
CA SER A 210 -15.04 -3.73 37.33
C SER A 210 -14.50 -5.05 36.80
N PHE A 211 -13.17 -5.23 36.84
CA PHE A 211 -12.51 -6.48 36.46
C PHE A 211 -11.93 -7.16 37.71
N PRO A 212 -12.72 -7.97 38.44
CA PRO A 212 -12.26 -8.61 39.69
C PRO A 212 -11.01 -9.47 39.51
N ALA A 213 -10.81 -10.02 38.31
CA ALA A 213 -9.67 -10.89 37.99
C ALA A 213 -8.32 -10.14 37.91
N LEU A 214 -8.31 -8.83 37.61
CA LEU A 214 -7.06 -8.06 37.54
C LEU A 214 -6.51 -7.71 38.92
N GLU A 215 -7.36 -7.61 39.95
CA GLU A 215 -6.92 -7.40 41.33
C GLU A 215 -6.12 -8.58 41.90
N GLN A 216 -6.29 -9.78 41.32
CA GLN A 216 -5.53 -10.98 41.70
C GLN A 216 -4.19 -11.10 40.98
N ILE A 217 -4.01 -10.45 39.83
CA ILE A 217 -2.78 -10.54 39.01
C ILE A 217 -1.74 -9.48 39.43
N VAL A 218 -2.17 -8.40 40.10
CA VAL A 218 -1.30 -7.31 40.58
C VAL A 218 -0.81 -7.54 42.02
N LYS A 219 -1.19 -8.66 42.66
CA LYS A 219 -0.62 -9.13 43.92
C LYS A 219 0.43 -10.20 43.67
#